data_AF-A0A815MEP1-F1
#
_entry.id   AF-A0A815MEP1-F1
#
_cell.length_a   1.000
_cell.length_b   1.000
_cell.length_c   1.000
_cell.angle_alpha   90.00
_cell.angle_beta   90.00
_cell.angle_gamma   90.00
#
_symmetry.space_group_name_H-M   'P 1'
#
loop_
_entity.id
_entity.type
_entity.pdbx_description
1 polymer ?
#
loop_
_entity_poly.entity_id
_entity_poly.type
_entity_poly.pdbx_seq_one_letter_code
_entity_poly.pdbx_strand_id
1 'polypeptide(L)'
;MESTVDTKFPAILEYLPYRKADGTSIRDEIRLKYLAGFGYVSVRIDIRGSGNSEGIFDDEYSYQERADCTEILEWIAEQTWSNGKIVMFGKSWGGFNGLQMAALQPKHLAGVISAYSTDDRYSDDIHYCGGCIPAGEACPPHPEYQGGIEAKSDLFAVWKDRLDNLVPLDTYWFKHQTRNSYWRHGSICENYSKIECPVLLIGGFADLYTDPVFRMMHKLKCQKRAILGPWGHQWPDQAFPGPQIGILQEFVRWLDHFIKGIQNGVENEPEMSVYQLHPNSSELHSIVPTRKGEWIHIDHMPSYPIEHDQRNGLAENHDNVLEDEKLKYYLSGSCLKSEPILDSASPAKVSLCSPQQTGTASGNWLGWGFLKHPDHSLDQRIDDGRSLCFDSSPLLDDLELFGFPSVQLSLSSNQPNALLCVRLCAIETETCASILVARGILNLTHFNSHEHPEELEINKIYNIDLTLSGVCARLSAGYRLRLAVSTAYWPFVWPSPQSATVTIHLNRSSPSVLILPRLAHKCSSKPDFDLPEIAPGLKEITIRDDSISSIRTFDEINEISTLKITKDNGCILYPDGHLFDETSDSVYEINEYGPQTARVQIQRNAKTIPYRTICRS
;
A
#
# COMPACT_ATOMS: atom_id res chain seq x y z
N MET A 1 -21.64 41.10 26.45
CA MET A 1 -20.36 40.59 27.00
C MET A 1 -19.56 40.13 25.81
N GLU A 2 -18.65 40.97 25.31
CA GLU A 2 -17.62 40.55 24.37
C GLU A 2 -16.67 39.63 25.13
N SER A 3 -16.81 38.31 24.99
CA SER A 3 -15.77 37.39 25.45
C SER A 3 -14.71 37.32 24.35
N THR A 4 -13.73 38.19 24.43
CA THR A 4 -12.43 38.00 23.77
C THR A 4 -11.81 36.73 24.31
N VAL A 5 -12.01 35.61 23.62
CA VAL A 5 -11.33 34.37 23.97
C VAL A 5 -9.95 34.43 23.31
N ASP A 6 -8.96 34.93 24.04
CA ASP A 6 -7.52 34.90 23.74
C ASP A 6 -6.94 33.47 23.64
N THR A 7 -7.80 32.45 23.57
CA THR A 7 -7.39 31.05 23.54
C THR A 7 -6.80 30.72 22.17
N LYS A 8 -5.52 30.34 22.21
CA LYS A 8 -4.77 29.83 21.07
C LYS A 8 -4.85 28.31 21.01
N PHE A 9 -4.99 27.76 19.81
CA PHE A 9 -5.23 26.35 19.56
C PHE A 9 -4.11 25.73 18.72
N PRO A 10 -3.84 24.41 18.87
CA PRO A 10 -3.00 23.68 17.93
C PRO A 10 -3.69 23.54 16.57
N ALA A 11 -2.90 23.49 15.51
CA ALA A 11 -3.38 23.32 14.15
C ALA A 11 -3.22 21.88 13.65
N ILE A 12 -4.15 21.42 12.82
CA ILE A 12 -4.07 20.18 12.06
C ILE A 12 -3.99 20.54 10.59
N LEU A 13 -2.91 20.16 9.91
CA LEU A 13 -2.64 20.50 8.52
C LEU A 13 -2.75 19.26 7.62
N GLU A 14 -3.55 19.35 6.57
CA GLU A 14 -3.52 18.40 5.44
C GLU A 14 -3.12 19.14 4.15
N TYR A 15 -1.99 18.74 3.58
CA TYR A 15 -1.35 19.38 2.43
C TYR A 15 -1.32 18.40 1.26
N LEU A 16 -2.10 18.65 0.21
CA LEU A 16 -2.34 17.68 -0.87
C LEU A 16 -2.51 18.36 -2.23
N PRO A 17 -2.25 17.65 -3.34
CA PRO A 17 -2.52 18.15 -4.69
C PRO A 17 -3.99 17.95 -5.11
N TYR A 18 -4.84 17.45 -4.20
CA TYR A 18 -6.25 17.20 -4.44
C TYR A 18 -7.06 18.42 -3.99
N ARG A 19 -7.97 18.88 -4.86
CA ARG A 19 -8.75 20.10 -4.66
C ARG A 19 -9.59 20.07 -3.39
N LYS A 20 -9.35 21.03 -2.50
CA LYS A 20 -10.10 21.18 -1.24
C LYS A 20 -11.57 21.58 -1.39
N ALA A 21 -11.98 22.09 -2.56
CA ALA A 21 -13.28 22.75 -2.76
C ALA A 21 -14.36 21.89 -3.44
N ASP A 22 -14.04 20.69 -3.94
CA ASP A 22 -14.96 19.83 -4.70
C ASP A 22 -15.13 18.44 -4.04
N GLY A 23 -14.76 17.34 -4.70
CA GLY A 23 -14.93 15.97 -4.22
C GLY A 23 -14.22 15.68 -2.90
N THR A 24 -13.08 16.32 -2.60
CA THR A 24 -12.47 16.10 -1.27
C THR A 24 -13.17 16.85 -0.16
N SER A 25 -13.97 17.89 -0.46
CA SER A 25 -14.63 18.70 0.57
C SER A 25 -15.56 17.88 1.46
N ILE A 26 -16.28 16.91 0.90
CA ILE A 26 -17.21 16.04 1.64
C ILE A 26 -16.44 15.15 2.62
N ARG A 27 -15.35 14.54 2.13
CA ARG A 27 -14.44 13.70 2.91
C ARG A 27 -13.74 14.49 4.01
N ASP A 28 -13.33 15.72 3.71
CA ASP A 28 -12.56 16.58 4.60
C ASP A 28 -13.48 17.12 5.71
N GLU A 29 -14.69 17.54 5.36
CA GLU A 29 -15.65 18.14 6.28
C GLU A 29 -15.97 17.24 7.48
N ILE A 30 -16.22 15.94 7.24
CA ILE A 30 -16.59 15.01 8.32
C ILE A 30 -15.49 14.83 9.37
N ARG A 31 -14.21 15.00 9.00
CA ARG A 31 -13.04 14.80 9.87
C ARG A 31 -12.55 16.12 10.45
N LEU A 32 -12.35 17.12 9.59
CA LEU A 32 -11.84 18.43 9.98
C LEU A 32 -12.80 19.15 10.93
N LYS A 33 -14.12 19.01 10.74
CA LYS A 33 -15.11 19.52 11.71
C LYS A 33 -15.10 18.75 13.02
N TYR A 34 -14.94 17.43 12.96
CA TYR A 34 -14.88 16.61 14.17
C TYR A 34 -13.73 17.08 15.04
N LEU A 35 -12.52 17.14 14.49
CA LEU A 35 -11.33 17.64 15.20
C LEU A 35 -11.51 19.10 15.68
N ALA A 36 -12.15 19.97 14.88
CA ALA A 36 -12.46 21.33 15.32
C ALA A 36 -13.36 21.37 16.57
N GLY A 37 -14.32 20.43 16.67
CA GLY A 37 -15.18 20.26 17.85
C GLY A 37 -14.41 19.94 19.14
N PHE A 38 -13.19 19.39 19.02
CA PHE A 38 -12.30 19.11 20.14
C PHE A 38 -11.25 20.21 20.38
N GLY A 39 -11.37 21.39 19.77
CA GLY A 39 -10.45 22.51 20.03
C GLY A 39 -9.13 22.40 19.27
N TYR A 40 -9.21 21.99 18.00
CA TYR A 40 -8.14 22.08 17.02
C TYR A 40 -8.52 23.08 15.92
N VAL A 41 -7.55 23.70 15.25
CA VAL A 41 -7.79 24.47 14.03
C VAL A 41 -7.40 23.61 12.82
N SER A 42 -8.38 23.28 11.99
CA SER A 42 -8.17 22.51 10.77
C SER A 42 -7.75 23.40 9.61
N VAL A 43 -6.61 23.09 8.97
CA VAL A 43 -6.04 23.83 7.85
C VAL A 43 -5.86 22.87 6.67
N ARG A 44 -6.50 23.20 5.54
CA ARG A 44 -6.45 22.41 4.30
C ARG A 44 -5.88 23.26 3.18
N ILE A 45 -4.77 22.82 2.59
CA ILE A 45 -4.04 23.57 1.56
C ILE A 45 -3.96 22.77 0.27
N ASP A 46 -4.28 23.43 -0.85
CA ASP A 46 -3.97 22.94 -2.19
C ASP A 46 -2.47 23.18 -2.45
N ILE A 47 -1.71 22.16 -2.85
CA ILE A 47 -0.29 22.31 -3.20
C ILE A 47 -0.14 23.26 -4.41
N ARG A 48 1.02 23.91 -4.54
CA ARG A 48 1.39 24.71 -5.72
C ARG A 48 1.00 23.99 -7.02
N GLY A 49 0.37 24.73 -7.94
CA GLY A 49 -0.09 24.20 -9.22
C GLY A 49 -1.36 23.36 -9.18
N SER A 50 -1.93 23.12 -7.99
CA SER A 50 -3.19 22.41 -7.81
C SER A 50 -4.27 23.30 -7.20
N GLY A 51 -5.53 22.93 -7.47
CA GLY A 51 -6.70 23.68 -7.01
C GLY A 51 -6.55 25.19 -7.15
N ASN A 52 -6.81 25.91 -6.06
CA ASN A 52 -6.79 27.38 -6.04
C ASN A 52 -5.39 27.98 -5.87
N SER A 53 -4.36 27.18 -5.57
CA SER A 53 -2.99 27.65 -5.43
C SER A 53 -2.39 28.00 -6.79
N GLU A 54 -1.52 29.00 -6.88
CA GLU A 54 -0.90 29.43 -8.14
C GLU A 54 0.26 28.51 -8.58
N GLY A 55 0.85 28.80 -9.73
CA GLY A 55 2.03 28.09 -10.25
C GLY A 55 1.72 26.80 -10.99
N ILE A 56 2.77 25.99 -11.16
CA ILE A 56 2.79 24.71 -11.87
C ILE A 56 3.17 23.61 -10.86
N PHE A 57 2.50 22.47 -10.99
CA PHE A 57 2.82 21.26 -10.25
C PHE A 57 4.03 20.60 -10.92
N ASP A 58 5.15 20.48 -10.21
CA ASP A 58 6.42 20.06 -10.79
C ASP A 58 6.63 18.55 -10.72
N ASP A 59 6.48 17.97 -9.53
CA ASP A 59 6.66 16.53 -9.26
C ASP A 59 6.05 16.13 -7.92
N GLU A 60 5.94 14.82 -7.67
CA GLU A 60 5.52 14.28 -6.39
C GLU A 60 6.63 14.41 -5.31
N TYR A 61 6.27 15.06 -4.19
CA TYR A 61 7.14 15.29 -3.02
C TYR A 61 8.42 16.07 -3.35
N SER A 62 8.31 17.02 -4.27
CA SER A 62 9.45 17.79 -4.78
C SER A 62 10.16 18.57 -3.66
N TYR A 63 11.39 19.03 -3.94
CA TYR A 63 12.05 19.98 -3.03
C TYR A 63 11.23 21.27 -2.87
N GLN A 64 10.51 21.69 -3.92
CA GLN A 64 9.66 22.88 -3.88
C GLN A 64 8.43 22.65 -2.98
N GLU A 65 7.76 21.50 -3.09
CA GLU A 65 6.62 21.14 -2.21
C GLU A 65 7.03 21.22 -0.73
N ARG A 66 8.21 20.69 -0.38
CA ARG A 66 8.70 20.71 1.00
C ARG A 66 9.12 22.10 1.48
N ALA A 67 9.69 22.91 0.61
CA ALA A 67 10.02 24.31 0.91
C ALA A 67 8.74 25.13 1.17
N ASP A 68 7.75 25.00 0.27
CA ASP A 68 6.44 25.63 0.42
C ASP A 68 5.75 25.22 1.73
N CYS A 69 5.79 23.92 2.06
CA CYS A 69 5.23 23.41 3.31
C CYS A 69 5.93 24.00 4.54
N THR A 70 7.26 24.19 4.50
CA THR A 70 8.01 24.83 5.60
C THR A 70 7.53 26.27 5.83
N GLU A 71 7.34 27.04 4.76
CA GLU A 71 6.80 28.41 4.86
C GLU A 71 5.36 28.42 5.39
N ILE A 72 4.53 27.47 4.97
CA ILE A 72 3.16 27.31 5.47
C ILE A 72 3.15 27.01 6.98
N LEU A 73 4.06 26.16 7.48
CA LEU A 73 4.15 25.86 8.91
C LEU A 73 4.51 27.11 9.74
N GLU A 74 5.47 27.92 9.27
CA GLU A 74 5.79 29.21 9.91
C GLU A 74 4.59 30.16 9.86
N TRP A 75 3.93 30.29 8.70
CA TRP A 75 2.74 31.13 8.56
C TRP A 75 1.61 30.72 9.51
N ILE A 76 1.31 29.42 9.64
CA ILE A 76 0.31 28.89 10.58
C ILE A 76 0.69 29.25 12.02
N ALA A 77 1.97 29.14 12.39
CA ALA A 77 2.44 29.44 13.74
C ALA A 77 2.33 30.92 14.12
N GLU A 78 2.43 31.82 13.14
CA GLU A 78 2.30 33.28 13.34
C GLU A 78 0.85 33.76 13.50
N GLN A 79 -0.14 32.92 13.18
CA GLN A 79 -1.54 33.33 13.26
C GLN A 79 -1.98 33.61 14.70
N THR A 80 -2.87 34.59 14.87
CA THR A 80 -3.36 35.02 16.19
C THR A 80 -4.09 33.91 16.96
N TRP A 81 -4.71 32.97 16.23
CA TRP A 81 -5.41 31.81 16.78
C TRP A 81 -4.49 30.62 17.08
N SER A 82 -3.23 30.64 16.64
CA SER A 82 -2.32 29.50 16.74
C SER A 82 -1.51 29.53 18.03
N ASN A 83 -1.35 28.37 18.67
CA ASN A 83 -0.43 28.18 19.79
C ASN A 83 0.98 27.74 19.34
N GLY A 84 1.22 27.69 18.01
CA GLY A 84 2.50 27.34 17.42
C GLY A 84 2.79 25.84 17.33
N LYS A 85 1.89 24.96 17.79
CA LYS A 85 1.98 23.50 17.58
C LYS A 85 1.12 23.09 16.38
N ILE A 86 1.73 22.38 15.43
CA ILE A 86 1.08 21.94 14.21
C ILE A 86 1.25 20.43 14.08
N VAL A 87 0.19 19.70 13.74
CA VAL A 87 0.27 18.29 13.35
C VAL A 87 -0.06 18.17 11.89
N MET A 88 0.79 17.49 11.12
CA MET A 88 0.44 17.08 9.76
C MET A 88 -0.30 15.75 9.80
N PHE A 89 -1.39 15.65 9.05
CA PHE A 89 -2.12 14.40 8.90
C PHE A 89 -2.53 14.16 7.45
N GLY A 90 -2.68 12.89 7.10
CA GLY A 90 -3.30 12.53 5.84
C GLY A 90 -3.16 11.06 5.49
N LYS A 91 -3.86 10.68 4.43
CA LYS A 91 -3.77 9.38 3.79
C LYS A 91 -2.98 9.50 2.49
N SER A 92 -2.22 8.47 2.12
CA SER A 92 -1.45 8.47 0.87
C SER A 92 -0.53 9.68 0.88
N TRP A 93 -0.52 10.52 -0.15
CA TRP A 93 0.24 11.78 -0.22
C TRP A 93 0.42 12.54 1.09
N GLY A 94 -0.64 12.77 1.85
CA GLY A 94 -0.58 13.51 3.12
C GLY A 94 0.13 12.75 4.25
N GLY A 95 0.11 11.41 4.20
CA GLY A 95 0.91 10.56 5.07
C GLY A 95 2.40 10.60 4.71
N PHE A 96 2.73 10.51 3.42
CA PHE A 96 4.11 10.61 2.93
C PHE A 96 4.73 11.96 3.27
N ASN A 97 4.09 13.06 2.87
CA ASN A 97 4.67 14.38 3.07
C ASN A 97 4.70 14.79 4.55
N GLY A 98 3.77 14.32 5.38
CA GLY A 98 3.86 14.48 6.83
C GLY A 98 5.14 13.89 7.41
N LEU A 99 5.47 12.64 7.04
CA LEU A 99 6.70 11.98 7.48
C LEU A 99 7.97 12.64 6.92
N GLN A 100 7.94 13.04 5.64
CA GLN A 100 9.06 13.74 5.00
C GLN A 100 9.33 15.11 5.66
N MET A 101 8.27 15.85 5.98
CA MET A 101 8.38 17.11 6.71
C MET A 101 8.89 16.89 8.14
N ALA A 102 8.47 15.83 8.83
CA ALA A 102 9.04 15.48 10.13
C ALA A 102 10.55 15.21 10.07
N ALA A 103 11.03 14.57 9.00
CA ALA A 103 12.46 14.34 8.80
C ALA A 103 13.26 15.63 8.49
N LEU A 104 12.61 16.74 8.13
CA LEU A 104 13.21 18.07 8.01
C LEU A 104 13.26 18.83 9.35
N GLN A 105 12.58 18.33 10.38
CA GLN A 105 12.53 18.92 11.73
C GLN A 105 12.12 20.41 11.76
N PRO A 106 11.06 20.84 11.05
CA PRO A 106 10.59 22.22 11.14
C PRO A 106 10.09 22.51 12.57
N LYS A 107 10.47 23.68 13.09
CA LYS A 107 10.30 24.08 14.49
C LYS A 107 8.87 23.91 15.04
N HIS A 108 7.86 24.11 14.19
CA HIS A 108 6.46 24.15 14.59
C HIS A 108 5.71 22.82 14.41
N LEU A 109 6.33 21.80 13.80
CA LEU A 109 5.74 20.48 13.62
C LEU A 109 5.87 19.66 14.91
N ALA A 110 4.74 19.44 15.57
CA ALA A 110 4.63 18.81 16.87
C ALA A 110 4.24 17.33 16.80
N GLY A 111 3.81 16.82 15.64
CA GLY A 111 3.46 15.42 15.45
C GLY A 111 2.99 15.12 14.04
N VAL A 112 2.87 13.83 13.72
CA VAL A 112 2.37 13.34 12.41
C VAL A 112 1.37 12.21 12.61
N ILE A 113 0.25 12.26 11.90
CA ILE A 113 -0.65 11.12 11.73
C ILE A 113 -0.53 10.67 10.26
N SER A 114 0.18 9.57 10.03
CA SER A 114 0.41 9.06 8.68
C SER A 114 -0.42 7.81 8.41
N ALA A 115 -1.25 7.85 7.37
CA ALA A 115 -2.06 6.72 6.95
C ALA A 115 -1.70 6.24 5.54
N TYR A 116 -1.50 4.93 5.39
CA TYR A 116 -1.31 4.27 4.09
C TYR A 116 -0.19 4.94 3.25
N SER A 117 1.01 4.98 3.81
CA SER A 117 2.20 5.62 3.21
C SER A 117 3.45 4.74 3.30
N THR A 118 4.43 4.92 2.41
CA THR A 118 5.73 4.25 2.51
C THR A 118 6.84 5.12 3.12
N ASP A 119 7.82 4.45 3.73
CA ASP A 119 9.10 5.00 4.16
C ASP A 119 10.17 4.95 3.05
N ASP A 120 9.93 4.23 1.95
CA ASP A 120 10.81 4.10 0.78
C ASP A 120 10.04 4.22 -0.54
N ARG A 121 10.22 5.34 -1.27
CA ARG A 121 9.48 5.63 -2.52
C ARG A 121 9.78 4.67 -3.69
N TYR A 122 10.75 3.76 -3.55
CA TYR A 122 11.12 2.83 -4.61
C TYR A 122 10.69 1.38 -4.35
N SER A 123 10.83 0.89 -3.11
CA SER A 123 10.81 -0.56 -2.88
C SER A 123 9.40 -1.16 -2.84
N ASP A 124 8.40 -0.37 -2.47
CA ASP A 124 7.00 -0.79 -2.33
C ASP A 124 6.02 0.38 -2.47
N ASP A 125 6.26 1.21 -3.47
CA ASP A 125 5.39 2.33 -3.84
C ASP A 125 4.56 1.98 -5.09
N ILE A 126 3.68 2.88 -5.54
CA ILE A 126 2.94 2.72 -6.81
C ILE A 126 3.86 2.61 -8.03
N HIS A 127 5.12 3.01 -7.89
CA HIS A 127 6.12 3.08 -8.96
C HIS A 127 6.81 1.74 -9.23
N TYR A 128 7.31 1.11 -8.17
CA TYR A 128 8.17 -0.06 -8.22
C TYR A 128 7.92 -0.96 -7.01
N CYS A 129 8.03 -2.26 -7.23
CA CYS A 129 8.08 -3.28 -6.17
C CYS A 129 9.03 -4.39 -6.57
N GLY A 130 10.04 -4.65 -5.72
CA GLY A 130 11.04 -5.69 -6.00
C GLY A 130 11.81 -5.50 -7.32
N GLY A 131 11.98 -4.25 -7.77
CA GLY A 131 12.57 -3.92 -9.08
C GLY A 131 11.65 -4.21 -10.28
N CYS A 132 10.37 -4.48 -10.04
CA CYS A 132 9.32 -4.63 -11.05
C CYS A 132 8.41 -3.41 -11.07
N ILE A 133 7.76 -3.17 -12.21
CA ILE A 133 6.76 -2.10 -12.36
C ILE A 133 5.38 -2.74 -12.11
N PRO A 134 4.61 -2.28 -11.11
CA PRO A 134 3.21 -2.66 -10.97
C PRO A 134 2.44 -2.29 -12.24
N ALA A 135 1.58 -3.19 -12.72
CA ALA A 135 0.73 -2.91 -13.87
C ALA A 135 -0.56 -2.16 -13.44
N GLY A 136 -0.40 -1.16 -12.56
CA GLY A 136 -1.48 -0.31 -12.09
C GLY A 136 -1.96 0.71 -13.11
N GLU A 137 -3.04 1.42 -12.79
CA GLU A 137 -3.58 2.51 -13.61
C GLU A 137 -2.63 3.73 -13.59
N ALA A 138 -1.59 3.70 -14.42
CA ALA A 138 -0.82 4.88 -14.80
C ALA A 138 -1.76 5.82 -15.59
N CYS A 139 -2.40 6.76 -14.87
CA CYS A 139 -3.33 7.71 -15.46
C CYS A 139 -2.69 9.09 -15.51
N PRO A 140 -2.86 9.82 -16.63
CA PRO A 140 -2.47 11.22 -16.65
C PRO A 140 -3.17 11.95 -15.49
N PRO A 141 -2.48 12.89 -14.82
CA PRO A 141 -3.07 13.69 -13.76
C PRO A 141 -4.41 14.25 -14.22
N HIS A 142 -5.46 13.95 -13.44
CA HIS A 142 -6.81 14.40 -13.71
C HIS A 142 -6.82 15.95 -13.83
N PRO A 143 -7.62 16.53 -14.75
CA PRO A 143 -7.79 17.99 -14.86
C PRO A 143 -8.13 18.69 -13.53
N GLU A 144 -8.77 17.97 -12.61
CA GLU A 144 -9.06 18.46 -11.26
C GLU A 144 -7.80 18.66 -10.40
N TYR A 145 -6.71 17.91 -10.62
CA TYR A 145 -5.44 18.23 -9.94
C TYR A 145 -4.86 19.58 -10.39
N GLN A 146 -5.43 20.22 -11.42
CA GLN A 146 -4.85 21.39 -12.09
C GLN A 146 -5.81 22.58 -12.24
N GLY A 147 -7.09 22.50 -11.86
CA GLY A 147 -8.03 23.62 -12.03
C GLY A 147 -8.55 24.15 -10.69
N GLY A 148 -8.34 25.42 -10.34
CA GLY A 148 -9.00 26.06 -9.19
C GLY A 148 -10.41 26.55 -9.52
N ILE A 149 -11.29 26.66 -8.52
CA ILE A 149 -12.68 27.12 -8.65
C ILE A 149 -12.89 28.59 -8.27
N GLU A 150 -11.95 29.25 -7.59
CA GLU A 150 -12.22 30.62 -7.10
C GLU A 150 -11.44 31.73 -7.85
N ALA A 151 -12.21 32.61 -8.51
CA ALA A 151 -11.89 34.01 -8.82
C ALA A 151 -10.71 34.32 -9.77
N LYS A 152 -10.63 33.68 -10.96
CA LYS A 152 -9.83 34.22 -12.08
C LYS A 152 -10.69 34.47 -13.32
N SER A 153 -10.44 35.60 -13.99
CA SER A 153 -11.18 36.06 -15.17
C SER A 153 -10.96 35.20 -16.43
N ASP A 154 -10.07 34.20 -16.38
CA ASP A 154 -9.89 33.20 -17.43
C ASP A 154 -9.41 31.86 -16.85
N LEU A 155 -10.34 31.11 -16.23
CA LEU A 155 -10.10 29.76 -15.70
C LEU A 155 -9.57 28.79 -16.78
N PHE A 156 -10.04 28.96 -18.02
CA PHE A 156 -9.59 28.13 -19.13
C PHE A 156 -8.13 28.39 -19.46
N ALA A 157 -7.67 29.64 -19.45
CA ALA A 157 -6.26 29.94 -19.67
C ALA A 157 -5.35 29.33 -18.60
N VAL A 158 -5.72 29.40 -17.31
CA VAL A 158 -4.93 28.78 -16.22
C VAL A 158 -4.88 27.27 -16.36
N TRP A 159 -6.04 26.65 -16.60
CA TRP A 159 -6.11 25.20 -16.83
C TRP A 159 -5.30 24.80 -18.07
N LYS A 160 -5.40 25.54 -19.17
CA LYS A 160 -4.69 25.26 -20.41
C LYS A 160 -3.19 25.43 -20.25
N ASP A 161 -2.74 26.47 -19.55
CA ASP A 161 -1.32 26.69 -19.23
C ASP A 161 -0.76 25.53 -18.41
N ARG A 162 -1.47 25.08 -17.37
CA ARG A 162 -1.07 23.89 -16.60
C ARG A 162 -1.03 22.64 -17.43
N LEU A 163 -2.04 22.42 -18.29
CA LEU A 163 -2.09 21.27 -19.18
C LEU A 163 -0.93 21.28 -20.18
N ASP A 164 -0.58 22.45 -20.74
CA ASP A 164 0.51 22.60 -21.70
C ASP A 164 1.90 22.40 -21.06
N ASN A 165 2.01 22.66 -19.76
CA ASN A 165 3.23 22.46 -18.99
C ASN A 165 3.22 21.13 -18.19
N LEU A 166 2.14 20.34 -18.28
CA LEU A 166 2.04 19.08 -17.60
C LEU A 166 2.95 18.05 -18.25
N VAL A 167 3.81 17.45 -17.45
CA VAL A 167 4.53 16.24 -17.84
C VAL A 167 3.88 15.06 -17.13
N PRO A 168 3.43 14.02 -17.86
CA PRO A 168 2.90 12.82 -17.23
C PRO A 168 3.97 12.18 -16.33
N LEU A 169 3.68 12.07 -15.03
CA LEU A 169 4.67 11.68 -14.02
C LEU A 169 5.26 10.29 -14.27
N ASP A 170 4.48 9.36 -14.82
CA ASP A 170 4.94 8.04 -15.23
C ASP A 170 6.15 8.10 -16.17
N THR A 171 6.21 9.11 -17.05
CA THR A 171 7.35 9.29 -17.97
C THR A 171 8.63 9.72 -17.26
N TYR A 172 8.53 10.39 -16.11
CA TYR A 172 9.67 10.64 -15.24
C TYR A 172 10.04 9.39 -14.47
N TRP A 173 9.07 8.72 -13.85
CA TRP A 173 9.30 7.53 -13.04
C TRP A 173 9.97 6.41 -13.83
N PHE A 174 9.55 6.17 -15.09
CA PHE A 174 10.16 5.17 -15.97
C PHE A 174 11.61 5.48 -16.39
N LYS A 175 12.08 6.72 -16.23
CA LYS A 175 13.51 7.06 -16.42
C LYS A 175 14.35 6.73 -15.19
N HIS A 176 13.71 6.53 -14.03
CA HIS A 176 14.35 6.23 -12.76
C HIS A 176 14.11 4.77 -12.34
N GLN A 177 14.47 3.80 -13.19
CA GLN A 177 14.20 2.37 -12.94
C GLN A 177 15.05 1.75 -11.82
N THR A 178 16.03 2.47 -11.29
CA THR A 178 16.87 2.03 -10.15
C THR A 178 16.65 2.95 -8.96
N ARG A 179 16.97 2.47 -7.76
CA ARG A 179 16.90 3.23 -6.50
C ARG A 179 18.01 4.30 -6.41
N ASN A 180 17.97 5.28 -7.30
CA ASN A 180 18.93 6.37 -7.38
C ASN A 180 18.51 7.59 -6.52
N SER A 181 19.24 8.70 -6.64
CA SER A 181 19.01 9.94 -5.86
C SER A 181 17.61 10.52 -6.02
N TYR A 182 16.91 10.23 -7.12
CA TYR A 182 15.52 10.64 -7.32
C TYR A 182 14.60 10.01 -6.27
N TRP A 183 14.70 8.71 -5.98
CA TRP A 183 13.83 8.10 -4.96
C TRP A 183 14.27 8.44 -3.53
N ARG A 184 15.59 8.53 -3.32
CA ARG A 184 16.19 8.79 -2.00
C ARG A 184 15.70 10.10 -1.37
N HIS A 185 15.50 11.16 -2.16
CA HIS A 185 15.19 12.48 -1.58
C HIS A 185 13.85 12.54 -0.82
N GLY A 186 12.89 11.70 -1.21
CA GLY A 186 11.55 11.63 -0.62
C GLY A 186 11.33 10.40 0.27
N SER A 187 12.39 9.65 0.57
CA SER A 187 12.33 8.44 1.38
C SER A 187 12.85 8.73 2.79
N ILE A 188 12.03 8.50 3.82
CA ILE A 188 12.46 8.71 5.21
C ILE A 188 13.36 7.58 5.72
N CYS A 189 13.37 6.43 5.03
CA CYS A 189 14.21 5.29 5.37
C CYS A 189 15.72 5.59 5.28
N GLU A 190 16.11 6.69 4.64
CA GLU A 190 17.48 7.20 4.62
C GLU A 190 17.98 7.57 6.02
N ASN A 191 17.10 8.08 6.89
CA ASN A 191 17.44 8.37 8.28
C ASN A 191 16.18 8.53 9.17
N TYR A 192 15.71 7.41 9.73
CA TYR A 192 14.57 7.41 10.67
C TYR A 192 14.82 8.25 11.93
N SER A 193 16.07 8.43 12.35
CA SER A 193 16.40 9.20 13.56
C SER A 193 16.14 10.70 13.42
N LYS A 194 15.93 11.22 12.20
CA LYS A 194 15.53 12.62 12.00
C LYS A 194 14.08 12.89 12.40
N ILE A 195 13.25 11.85 12.49
CA ILE A 195 11.87 12.00 12.94
C ILE A 195 11.87 11.91 14.47
N GLU A 196 11.70 13.05 15.12
CA GLU A 196 11.73 13.17 16.58
C GLU A 196 10.34 13.41 17.19
N CYS A 197 9.41 14.01 16.43
CA CYS A 197 8.05 14.24 16.87
C CYS A 197 7.26 12.92 16.98
N PRO A 198 6.22 12.85 17.83
CA PRO A 198 5.33 11.69 17.90
C PRO A 198 4.68 11.36 16.55
N VAL A 199 4.57 10.06 16.25
CA VAL A 199 3.94 9.55 15.02
C VAL A 199 2.82 8.56 15.33
N LEU A 200 1.64 8.75 14.73
CA LEU A 200 0.58 7.74 14.66
C LEU A 200 0.51 7.16 13.25
N LEU A 201 0.72 5.86 13.12
CA LEU A 201 0.69 5.13 11.84
C LEU A 201 -0.64 4.39 11.69
N ILE A 202 -1.27 4.54 10.54
CA ILE A 202 -2.48 3.80 10.15
C ILE A 202 -2.19 3.01 8.89
N GLY A 203 -2.55 1.73 8.85
CA GLY A 203 -2.47 0.93 7.64
C GLY A 203 -3.52 -0.18 7.60
N GLY A 204 -3.50 -1.02 6.57
CA GLY A 204 -4.38 -2.16 6.51
C GLY A 204 -3.92 -3.25 5.54
N PHE A 205 -4.27 -4.50 5.85
CA PHE A 205 -3.77 -5.68 5.12
C PHE A 205 -4.31 -5.84 3.69
N ALA A 206 -5.36 -5.10 3.32
CA ALA A 206 -5.81 -5.05 1.93
C ALA A 206 -5.28 -3.82 1.17
N ASP A 207 -4.43 -3.02 1.83
CA ASP A 207 -3.74 -1.87 1.25
C ASP A 207 -2.32 -2.22 0.79
N LEU A 208 -1.84 -1.46 -0.19
CA LEU A 208 -0.48 -1.56 -0.72
C LEU A 208 0.58 -1.29 0.35
N TYR A 209 0.39 -0.28 1.20
CA TYR A 209 1.39 0.23 2.14
C TYR A 209 1.33 -0.48 3.49
N THR A 210 1.10 -1.80 3.48
CA THR A 210 1.12 -2.65 4.68
C THR A 210 2.53 -2.73 5.26
N ASP A 211 3.51 -3.08 4.42
CA ASP A 211 4.88 -3.39 4.78
C ASP A 211 5.63 -2.22 5.47
N PRO A 212 5.50 -0.95 4.99
CA PRO A 212 6.12 0.20 5.63
C PRO A 212 5.75 0.37 7.11
N VAL A 213 4.53 0.00 7.53
CA VAL A 213 4.11 0.15 8.94
C VAL A 213 5.00 -0.70 9.84
N PHE A 214 5.27 -1.95 9.47
CA PHE A 214 6.14 -2.82 10.24
C PHE A 214 7.58 -2.29 10.28
N ARG A 215 8.11 -1.79 9.15
CA ARG A 215 9.45 -1.18 9.08
C ARG A 215 9.56 0.05 9.97
N MET A 216 8.60 0.96 9.88
CA MET A 216 8.58 2.18 10.68
C MET A 216 8.42 1.87 12.18
N MET A 217 7.57 0.93 12.56
CA MET A 217 7.41 0.52 13.97
C MET A 217 8.68 -0.07 14.58
N HIS A 218 9.58 -0.64 13.78
CA HIS A 218 10.86 -1.12 14.29
C HIS A 218 11.97 -0.06 14.24
N LYS A 219 12.03 0.74 13.17
CA LYS A 219 13.16 1.63 12.89
C LYS A 219 13.00 3.03 13.48
N LEU A 220 11.78 3.56 13.58
CA LEU A 220 11.53 4.86 14.23
C LEU A 220 11.88 4.82 15.71
N LYS A 221 12.57 5.87 16.18
CA LYS A 221 13.01 6.01 17.58
C LYS A 221 12.20 7.02 18.37
N CYS A 222 11.38 7.83 17.70
CA CYS A 222 10.42 8.72 18.34
C CYS A 222 9.30 7.93 19.05
N GLN A 223 8.49 8.65 19.82
CA GLN A 223 7.22 8.13 20.27
C GLN A 223 6.38 7.72 19.06
N LYS A 224 5.86 6.50 19.06
CA LYS A 224 5.11 5.98 17.92
C LYS A 224 4.02 5.01 18.37
N ARG A 225 2.94 4.96 17.59
CA ARG A 225 1.87 3.97 17.72
C ARG A 225 1.36 3.59 16.34
N ALA A 226 0.94 2.34 16.16
CA ALA A 226 0.34 1.88 14.90
C ALA A 226 -1.02 1.21 15.12
N ILE A 227 -1.95 1.46 14.19
CA ILE A 227 -3.23 0.76 14.09
C ILE A 227 -3.32 0.15 12.69
N LEU A 228 -3.39 -1.18 12.63
CA LEU A 228 -3.35 -1.94 11.37
C LEU A 228 -4.58 -2.84 11.27
N GLY A 229 -5.52 -2.49 10.41
CA GLY A 229 -6.79 -3.20 10.24
C GLY A 229 -6.85 -4.08 8.99
N PRO A 230 -8.01 -4.68 8.67
CA PRO A 230 -8.21 -5.46 7.44
C PRO A 230 -8.43 -4.60 6.18
N TRP A 231 -8.35 -3.28 6.32
CA TRP A 231 -8.79 -2.27 5.36
C TRP A 231 -7.95 -2.19 4.09
N GLY A 232 -8.57 -1.75 2.99
CA GLY A 232 -7.86 -1.18 1.83
C GLY A 232 -7.49 0.30 2.04
N HIS A 233 -7.16 0.99 0.94
CA HIS A 233 -6.68 2.37 0.85
C HIS A 233 -7.75 3.43 1.17
N GLN A 234 -8.43 3.29 2.31
CA GLN A 234 -9.48 4.17 2.78
C GLN A 234 -9.39 4.37 4.29
N TRP A 235 -9.91 5.50 4.80
CA TRP A 235 -9.92 5.74 6.24
C TRP A 235 -10.70 4.67 7.02
N PRO A 236 -10.20 4.21 8.19
CA PRO A 236 -10.78 3.07 8.92
C PRO A 236 -12.25 3.18 9.33
N ASP A 237 -12.80 4.40 9.40
CA ASP A 237 -14.23 4.64 9.68
C ASP A 237 -15.13 4.30 8.49
N GLN A 238 -14.58 4.23 7.27
CA GLN A 238 -15.31 4.02 6.02
C GLN A 238 -14.75 2.88 5.17
N ALA A 239 -13.59 2.34 5.54
CA ALA A 239 -12.86 1.39 4.72
C ALA A 239 -13.45 -0.01 4.76
N PHE A 240 -13.34 -0.69 3.62
CA PHE A 240 -13.63 -2.09 3.45
C PHE A 240 -12.34 -2.85 3.15
N PRO A 241 -12.26 -4.15 3.48
CA PRO A 241 -13.17 -4.91 4.33
C PRO A 241 -13.20 -4.38 5.76
N GLY A 242 -14.34 -4.52 6.43
CA GLY A 242 -14.45 -4.24 7.87
C GLY A 242 -13.80 -5.32 8.75
N PRO A 243 -13.81 -5.13 10.09
CA PRO A 243 -14.61 -4.12 10.80
C PRO A 243 -14.05 -2.69 10.71
N GLN A 244 -14.94 -1.70 10.62
CA GLN A 244 -14.60 -0.29 10.79
C GLN A 244 -14.45 0.06 12.27
N ILE A 245 -13.69 1.12 12.56
CA ILE A 245 -13.44 1.58 13.93
C ILE A 245 -13.63 3.09 14.07
N GLY A 246 -13.83 3.55 15.31
CA GLY A 246 -13.80 4.95 15.74
C GLY A 246 -12.44 5.61 15.60
N ILE A 247 -11.94 5.77 14.38
CA ILE A 247 -10.59 6.30 14.15
C ILE A 247 -10.46 7.77 14.55
N LEU A 248 -11.52 8.57 14.43
CA LEU A 248 -11.48 9.98 14.83
C LEU A 248 -11.39 10.12 16.35
N GLN A 249 -12.02 9.21 17.09
CA GLN A 249 -11.87 9.11 18.55
C GLN A 249 -10.41 8.80 18.91
N GLU A 250 -9.79 7.84 18.22
CA GLU A 250 -8.36 7.51 18.42
C GLU A 250 -7.44 8.69 18.06
N PHE A 251 -7.75 9.46 17.01
CA PHE A 251 -7.02 10.69 16.70
C PHE A 251 -7.12 11.70 17.83
N VAL A 252 -8.32 11.96 18.36
CA VAL A 252 -8.51 12.90 19.47
C VAL A 252 -7.75 12.44 20.70
N ARG A 253 -7.84 11.15 21.08
CA ARG A 253 -7.10 10.61 22.23
C ARG A 253 -5.60 10.80 22.08
N TRP A 254 -5.05 10.48 20.91
CA TRP A 254 -3.63 10.62 20.63
C TRP A 254 -3.20 12.10 20.63
N LEU A 255 -3.93 12.96 19.93
CA LEU A 255 -3.64 14.39 19.82
C LEU A 255 -3.74 15.10 21.17
N ASP A 256 -4.77 14.80 21.96
CA ASP A 256 -4.99 15.44 23.26
C ASP A 256 -3.83 15.17 24.22
N HIS A 257 -3.27 13.96 24.18
CA HIS A 257 -2.08 13.63 24.97
C HIS A 257 -0.83 14.30 24.42
N PHE A 258 -0.43 13.99 23.18
CA PHE A 258 0.89 14.38 22.66
C PHE A 258 0.98 15.87 22.31
N ILE A 259 -0.14 16.51 21.95
CA ILE A 259 -0.17 17.90 21.50
C ILE A 259 -0.64 18.84 22.59
N LYS A 260 -1.69 18.46 23.35
CA LYS A 260 -2.24 19.30 24.42
C LYS A 260 -1.73 18.94 25.82
N GLY A 261 -1.07 17.79 26.01
CA GLY A 261 -0.56 17.35 27.32
C GLY A 261 -1.64 16.77 28.25
N ILE A 262 -2.82 16.45 27.73
CA ILE A 262 -3.94 15.91 28.51
C ILE A 262 -3.65 14.45 28.86
N GLN A 263 -3.66 14.12 30.14
CA GLN A 263 -3.42 12.76 30.60
C GLN A 263 -4.67 11.91 30.36
N ASN A 264 -4.55 10.91 29.49
CA ASN A 264 -5.62 9.99 29.12
C ASN A 264 -5.16 8.53 28.97
N GLY A 265 -3.88 8.24 29.28
CA GLY A 265 -3.32 6.90 29.36
C GLY A 265 -2.86 6.30 28.03
N VAL A 266 -3.00 7.00 26.90
CA VAL A 266 -2.61 6.50 25.57
C VAL A 266 -1.12 6.15 25.47
N GLU A 267 -0.28 6.79 26.27
CA GLU A 267 1.16 6.54 26.37
C GLU A 267 1.51 5.19 27.04
N ASN A 268 0.56 4.59 27.75
CA ASN A 268 0.73 3.30 28.42
C ASN A 268 0.16 2.13 27.60
N GLU A 269 -0.46 2.42 26.46
CA GLU A 269 -0.99 1.39 25.57
C GLU A 269 0.14 0.72 24.77
N PRO A 270 -0.05 -0.56 24.37
CA PRO A 270 0.89 -1.23 23.48
C PRO A 270 1.12 -0.42 22.19
N GLU A 271 2.36 -0.47 21.69
CA GLU A 271 2.79 0.32 20.54
C GLU A 271 1.98 -0.01 19.27
N MET A 272 1.37 -1.19 19.17
CA MET A 272 0.62 -1.57 17.98
C MET A 272 -0.68 -2.33 18.31
N SER A 273 -1.75 -1.93 17.63
CA SER A 273 -3.05 -2.61 17.59
C SER A 273 -3.26 -3.19 16.20
N VAL A 274 -3.43 -4.50 16.09
CA VAL A 274 -3.45 -5.22 14.81
C VAL A 274 -4.68 -6.10 14.71
N TYR A 275 -5.33 -6.11 13.55
CA TYR A 275 -6.40 -7.06 13.25
C TYR A 275 -5.79 -8.34 12.71
N GLN A 276 -5.74 -9.38 13.53
CA GLN A 276 -5.27 -10.70 13.12
C GLN A 276 -6.31 -11.36 12.21
N LEU A 277 -5.97 -11.54 10.95
CA LEU A 277 -6.84 -12.17 9.95
C LEU A 277 -7.00 -13.66 10.23
N HIS A 278 -8.21 -14.19 10.05
CA HIS A 278 -8.51 -15.62 10.08
C HIS A 278 -8.96 -16.07 8.67
N PRO A 279 -8.01 -16.33 7.74
CA PRO A 279 -8.32 -16.66 6.36
C PRO A 279 -9.26 -17.86 6.26
N ASN A 280 -10.26 -17.77 5.39
CA ASN A 280 -11.24 -18.83 5.17
C ASN A 280 -11.78 -18.80 3.74
N SER A 281 -12.24 -19.94 3.25
CA SER A 281 -12.70 -20.07 1.84
C SER A 281 -13.97 -19.31 1.52
N SER A 282 -14.81 -18.98 2.51
CA SER A 282 -16.05 -18.23 2.31
C SER A 282 -15.84 -16.75 1.95
N GLU A 283 -14.60 -16.27 2.00
CA GLU A 283 -14.22 -14.87 1.71
C GLU A 283 -13.42 -14.73 0.41
N LEU A 284 -13.36 -15.77 -0.43
CA LEU A 284 -12.64 -15.77 -1.72
C LEU A 284 -13.45 -15.09 -2.84
N HIS A 285 -13.73 -13.81 -2.62
CA HIS A 285 -14.46 -12.94 -3.55
C HIS A 285 -13.62 -11.70 -3.86
N SER A 286 -13.82 -11.12 -5.05
CA SER A 286 -13.13 -9.86 -5.39
C SER A 286 -13.67 -8.67 -4.59
N ILE A 287 -14.92 -8.77 -4.12
CA ILE A 287 -15.58 -7.79 -3.26
C ILE A 287 -15.84 -8.44 -1.91
N VAL A 288 -15.27 -7.89 -0.83
CA VAL A 288 -15.33 -8.47 0.51
C VAL A 288 -15.80 -7.40 1.50
N PRO A 289 -17.05 -7.48 2.01
CA PRO A 289 -17.56 -6.50 2.97
C PRO A 289 -16.84 -6.53 4.32
N THR A 290 -16.49 -7.71 4.81
CA THR A 290 -15.81 -7.92 6.08
C THR A 290 -14.87 -9.11 6.00
N ARG A 291 -13.78 -9.07 6.75
CA ARG A 291 -12.92 -10.24 6.95
C ARG A 291 -13.06 -10.76 8.37
N LYS A 292 -13.03 -12.08 8.53
CA LYS A 292 -12.93 -12.69 9.86
C LYS A 292 -11.55 -12.45 10.47
N GLY A 293 -11.55 -12.27 11.77
CA GLY A 293 -10.35 -12.01 12.55
C GLY A 293 -10.67 -11.49 13.93
N GLU A 294 -9.63 -11.07 14.64
CA GLU A 294 -9.74 -10.44 15.95
C GLU A 294 -8.69 -9.36 16.15
N TRP A 295 -9.03 -8.34 16.95
CA TRP A 295 -8.06 -7.33 17.38
C TRP A 295 -7.14 -7.90 18.46
N ILE A 296 -5.84 -7.69 18.28
CA ILE A 296 -4.79 -8.03 19.24
C ILE A 296 -3.87 -6.84 19.46
N HIS A 297 -3.26 -6.78 20.64
CA HIS A 297 -2.15 -5.86 20.91
C HIS A 297 -0.82 -6.58 20.73
N ILE A 298 0.15 -5.82 20.21
CA ILE A 298 1.55 -6.19 20.11
C ILE A 298 2.33 -5.18 20.95
N ASP A 299 2.99 -5.69 21.98
CA ASP A 299 3.80 -4.95 22.95
C ASP A 299 5.27 -4.80 22.52
N HIS A 300 5.74 -5.69 21.66
CA HIS A 300 7.11 -5.68 21.17
C HIS A 300 7.13 -6.02 19.68
N MET A 301 7.83 -5.21 18.88
CA MET A 301 8.17 -5.63 17.53
C MET A 301 9.14 -6.82 17.65
N PRO A 302 8.80 -8.00 17.13
CA PRO A 302 9.65 -9.18 17.19
C PRO A 302 10.97 -8.95 16.47
N SER A 303 11.97 -9.76 16.82
CA SER A 303 13.36 -9.51 16.45
C SER A 303 13.72 -9.97 15.04
N TYR A 304 12.79 -10.55 14.28
CA TYR A 304 13.08 -11.05 12.93
C TYR A 304 13.42 -9.91 11.96
N PRO A 305 14.29 -10.17 10.96
CA PRO A 305 14.60 -9.20 9.93
C PRO A 305 13.32 -8.78 9.22
N ILE A 306 13.08 -7.48 9.23
CA ILE A 306 11.84 -6.88 8.73
C ILE A 306 11.91 -6.70 7.21
N GLU A 307 13.11 -6.72 6.64
CA GLU A 307 13.35 -6.92 5.22
C GLU A 307 14.84 -7.23 5.01
N HIS A 308 15.20 -7.95 3.93
CA HIS A 308 16.58 -7.92 3.46
C HIS A 308 16.75 -6.57 2.77
N ASP A 309 17.60 -5.70 3.32
CA ASP A 309 17.80 -4.35 2.80
C ASP A 309 18.54 -4.40 1.43
N GLN A 310 17.79 -4.59 0.35
CA GLN A 310 18.31 -4.58 -1.02
C GLN A 310 18.70 -3.16 -1.49
N ARG A 311 18.61 -2.13 -0.64
CA ARG A 311 19.00 -0.75 -1.00
C ARG A 311 20.48 -0.67 -1.35
N ASN A 312 21.35 -1.40 -0.64
CA ASN A 312 22.81 -1.28 -0.75
C ASN A 312 23.57 -2.63 -0.86
N GLY A 313 22.89 -3.77 -1.06
CA GLY A 313 23.54 -5.09 -1.11
C GLY A 313 24.25 -5.51 0.18
N LEU A 314 23.91 -4.87 1.31
CA LEU A 314 24.39 -5.22 2.64
C LEU A 314 23.34 -6.10 3.30
N ALA A 315 23.65 -7.38 3.47
CA ALA A 315 22.91 -8.23 4.39
C ALA A 315 23.11 -7.67 5.81
N GLU A 316 22.07 -7.11 6.43
CA GLU A 316 22.11 -6.90 7.88
C GLU A 316 22.19 -8.28 8.54
N ASN A 317 23.26 -8.52 9.32
CA ASN A 317 23.50 -9.79 10.01
C ASN A 317 22.23 -10.24 10.75
N HIS A 318 21.64 -11.35 10.29
CA HIS A 318 20.41 -11.95 10.80
C HIS A 318 20.59 -12.69 12.13
N ASP A 319 21.66 -12.40 12.89
CA ASP A 319 22.16 -13.22 14.00
C ASP A 319 21.47 -12.96 15.35
N ASN A 320 20.60 -11.95 15.47
CA ASN A 320 19.95 -11.57 16.73
C ASN A 320 18.48 -12.01 16.86
N VAL A 321 18.00 -12.93 16.03
CA VAL A 321 16.61 -13.42 16.13
C VAL A 321 16.54 -14.61 17.08
N LEU A 322 15.63 -14.55 18.06
CA LEU A 322 15.32 -15.69 18.93
C LEU A 322 14.80 -16.86 18.08
N GLU A 323 15.38 -18.06 18.25
CA GLU A 323 15.03 -19.24 17.45
C GLU A 323 13.54 -19.61 17.55
N ASP A 324 12.89 -19.32 18.68
CA ASP A 324 11.49 -19.64 18.95
C ASP A 324 10.47 -18.81 18.12
N GLU A 325 10.92 -17.73 17.48
CA GLU A 325 10.08 -16.83 16.66
C GLU A 325 10.07 -17.20 15.17
N LYS A 326 10.80 -18.24 14.75
CA LYS A 326 10.91 -18.65 13.34
C LYS A 326 10.53 -20.11 13.14
N LEU A 327 9.74 -20.38 12.11
CA LEU A 327 9.51 -21.73 11.60
C LEU A 327 10.15 -21.89 10.23
N LYS A 328 10.90 -22.98 10.04
CA LYS A 328 11.58 -23.29 8.79
C LYS A 328 10.93 -24.48 8.10
N TYR A 329 10.66 -24.33 6.81
CA TYR A 329 10.18 -25.39 5.93
C TYR A 329 11.11 -25.53 4.73
N TYR A 330 11.81 -26.65 4.64
CA TYR A 330 12.72 -26.96 3.55
C TYR A 330 11.96 -27.49 2.33
N LEU A 331 12.30 -26.97 1.16
CA LEU A 331 11.71 -27.39 -0.11
C LEU A 331 12.35 -28.71 -0.55
N SER A 332 11.55 -29.76 -0.72
CA SER A 332 12.03 -31.10 -1.08
C SER A 332 11.02 -31.78 -2.00
N GLY A 333 11.41 -32.06 -3.25
CA GLY A 333 10.47 -32.52 -4.27
C GLY A 333 9.37 -31.50 -4.53
N SER A 334 8.12 -31.85 -4.24
CA SER A 334 6.95 -30.96 -4.26
C SER A 334 6.38 -30.70 -2.86
N CYS A 335 7.21 -30.88 -1.82
CA CYS A 335 6.78 -30.81 -0.43
C CYS A 335 7.57 -29.75 0.35
N LEU A 336 6.93 -29.21 1.38
CA LEU A 336 7.53 -28.42 2.46
C LEU A 336 7.73 -29.34 3.67
N LYS A 337 8.98 -29.52 4.11
CA LYS A 337 9.36 -30.39 5.24
C LYS A 337 9.95 -29.57 6.39
N SER A 338 9.65 -29.92 7.64
CA SER A 338 10.20 -29.23 8.82
C SER A 338 11.70 -29.50 9.04
N GLU A 339 12.23 -30.55 8.43
CA GLU A 339 13.63 -30.97 8.56
C GLU A 339 14.34 -30.96 7.20
N PRO A 340 15.64 -30.65 7.16
CA PRO A 340 16.44 -30.65 5.93
C PRO A 340 16.78 -32.09 5.52
N ILE A 341 15.80 -32.81 4.97
CA ILE A 341 16.00 -34.18 4.51
C ILE A 341 16.58 -34.16 3.10
N LEU A 342 17.87 -34.52 2.98
CA LEU A 342 18.50 -34.88 1.71
C LEU A 342 17.97 -36.25 1.26
N ASP A 343 16.79 -36.25 0.67
CA ASP A 343 16.22 -37.45 0.06
C ASP A 343 16.84 -37.66 -1.32
N SER A 344 17.68 -38.69 -1.45
CA SER A 344 18.29 -39.06 -2.73
C SER A 344 17.29 -39.53 -3.78
N ALA A 345 16.05 -39.87 -3.38
CA ALA A 345 14.97 -40.25 -4.30
C ALA A 345 14.18 -39.04 -4.82
N SER A 346 14.26 -37.89 -4.16
CA SER A 346 13.60 -36.66 -4.59
C SER A 346 14.41 -35.94 -5.68
N PRO A 347 13.77 -35.27 -6.66
CA PRO A 347 14.47 -34.57 -7.72
C PRO A 347 15.39 -33.49 -7.14
N ALA A 348 16.65 -33.49 -7.55
CA ALA A 348 17.65 -32.55 -7.04
C ALA A 348 17.39 -31.10 -7.48
N LYS A 349 16.60 -30.91 -8.55
CA LYS A 349 16.19 -29.61 -9.10
C LYS A 349 14.83 -29.71 -9.78
N VAL A 350 14.12 -28.59 -9.84
CA VAL A 350 12.81 -28.44 -10.49
C VAL A 350 12.80 -27.14 -11.28
N SER A 351 12.21 -27.15 -12.48
CA SER A 351 12.21 -26.00 -13.39
C SER A 351 10.79 -25.56 -13.70
N LEU A 352 10.59 -24.27 -13.90
CA LEU A 352 9.30 -23.70 -14.29
C LEU A 352 9.47 -22.55 -15.29
N CYS A 353 8.50 -22.44 -16.19
CA CYS A 353 8.31 -21.29 -17.08
C CYS A 353 6.81 -21.02 -17.12
N SER A 354 6.36 -20.07 -16.31
CA SER A 354 4.93 -19.77 -16.18
C SER A 354 4.39 -19.13 -17.48
N PRO A 355 3.18 -19.50 -17.92
CA PRO A 355 2.47 -18.78 -18.98
C PRO A 355 2.27 -17.31 -18.60
N GLN A 356 2.28 -16.40 -19.57
CA GLN A 356 2.21 -14.96 -19.32
C GLN A 356 0.90 -14.52 -18.65
N GLN A 357 -0.17 -15.30 -18.79
CA GLN A 357 -1.45 -15.09 -18.11
C GLN A 357 -1.51 -15.56 -16.64
N THR A 358 -0.38 -15.91 -16.03
CA THR A 358 -0.33 -16.22 -14.59
C THR A 358 -0.51 -14.93 -13.80
N GLY A 359 -1.29 -14.94 -12.71
CA GLY A 359 -1.62 -13.75 -11.90
C GLY A 359 -3.07 -13.29 -12.04
N THR A 360 -3.90 -14.06 -12.72
CA THR A 360 -5.31 -13.71 -12.97
C THR A 360 -6.18 -13.64 -11.70
N ALA A 361 -5.75 -14.27 -10.61
CA ALA A 361 -6.41 -14.23 -9.30
C ALA A 361 -5.67 -13.33 -8.28
N SER A 362 -4.74 -12.48 -8.72
CA SER A 362 -3.87 -11.68 -7.83
C SER A 362 -4.59 -10.68 -6.94
N GLY A 363 -5.78 -10.23 -7.35
CA GLY A 363 -6.38 -8.98 -6.86
C GLY A 363 -5.75 -7.76 -7.52
N ASN A 364 -6.16 -6.56 -7.10
CA ASN A 364 -5.55 -5.30 -7.52
C ASN A 364 -4.26 -5.03 -6.75
N TRP A 365 -3.33 -4.29 -7.37
CA TRP A 365 -2.11 -3.81 -6.71
C TRP A 365 -2.43 -2.88 -5.53
N LEU A 366 -3.27 -1.88 -5.78
CA LEU A 366 -3.80 -0.97 -4.78
C LEU A 366 -5.28 -1.30 -4.54
N GLY A 367 -5.60 -1.94 -3.41
CA GLY A 367 -6.99 -2.14 -3.02
C GLY A 367 -7.56 -0.83 -2.46
N TRP A 368 -8.55 -0.23 -3.12
CA TRP A 368 -9.10 1.07 -2.75
C TRP A 368 -9.92 1.06 -1.46
N GLY A 369 -10.42 -0.11 -1.06
CA GLY A 369 -11.18 -0.27 0.18
C GLY A 369 -12.59 0.32 0.13
N PHE A 370 -13.20 0.34 -1.05
CA PHE A 370 -14.62 0.66 -1.24
C PHE A 370 -15.45 -0.61 -1.37
N LEU A 371 -16.64 -0.63 -0.76
CA LEU A 371 -17.51 -1.82 -0.71
C LEU A 371 -17.87 -2.41 -2.07
N LYS A 372 -17.94 -1.61 -3.14
CA LYS A 372 -18.31 -2.08 -4.48
C LYS A 372 -17.11 -2.42 -5.38
N HIS A 373 -15.88 -2.24 -4.91
CA HIS A 373 -14.70 -2.32 -5.78
C HIS A 373 -14.08 -3.73 -5.74
N PRO A 374 -13.83 -4.38 -6.89
CA PRO A 374 -13.31 -5.75 -6.97
C PRO A 374 -11.79 -5.81 -6.73
N ASP A 375 -11.35 -5.40 -5.55
CA ASP A 375 -9.94 -5.23 -5.19
C ASP A 375 -9.24 -6.52 -4.72
N HIS A 376 -10.00 -7.47 -4.17
CA HIS A 376 -9.42 -8.58 -3.41
C HIS A 376 -9.00 -9.76 -4.29
N SER A 377 -7.97 -10.48 -3.82
CA SER A 377 -7.52 -11.73 -4.43
C SER A 377 -8.63 -12.78 -4.44
N LEU A 378 -8.74 -13.49 -5.54
CA LEU A 378 -9.65 -14.64 -5.68
C LEU A 378 -9.00 -15.92 -5.14
N ASP A 379 -9.72 -17.03 -5.26
CA ASP A 379 -9.14 -18.35 -5.07
C ASP A 379 -7.90 -18.55 -5.97
N GLN A 380 -6.79 -18.88 -5.34
CA GLN A 380 -5.49 -18.98 -5.97
C GLN A 380 -5.31 -20.23 -6.83
N ARG A 381 -6.25 -21.19 -6.82
CA ARG A 381 -6.15 -22.47 -7.56
C ARG A 381 -5.83 -22.29 -9.05
N ILE A 382 -6.36 -21.26 -9.71
CA ILE A 382 -6.09 -21.00 -11.13
C ILE A 382 -4.62 -20.63 -11.38
N ASP A 383 -4.02 -19.84 -10.49
CA ASP A 383 -2.63 -19.43 -10.60
C ASP A 383 -1.70 -20.52 -10.04
N ASP A 384 -2.14 -21.31 -9.07
CA ASP A 384 -1.44 -22.50 -8.57
C ASP A 384 -1.21 -23.52 -9.70
N GLY A 385 -2.21 -23.74 -10.56
CA GLY A 385 -2.10 -24.61 -11.73
C GLY A 385 -1.06 -24.14 -12.78
N ARG A 386 -0.60 -22.89 -12.67
CA ARG A 386 0.42 -22.26 -13.54
C ARG A 386 1.75 -22.00 -12.81
N SER A 387 1.87 -22.53 -11.60
CA SER A 387 2.99 -22.31 -10.68
C SER A 387 3.63 -23.63 -10.27
N LEU A 388 4.89 -23.58 -9.89
CA LEU A 388 5.53 -24.66 -9.16
C LEU A 388 5.10 -24.58 -7.69
N CYS A 389 4.46 -25.63 -7.16
CA CYS A 389 3.92 -25.63 -5.81
C CYS A 389 4.64 -26.62 -4.89
N PHE A 390 4.89 -26.19 -3.65
CA PHE A 390 5.40 -27.01 -2.56
C PHE A 390 4.42 -26.97 -1.40
N ASP A 391 3.93 -28.14 -0.98
CA ASP A 391 2.89 -28.24 0.04
C ASP A 391 3.41 -28.86 1.34
N SER A 392 2.97 -28.34 2.48
CA SER A 392 3.21 -28.98 3.77
C SER A 392 2.24 -30.15 4.01
N SER A 393 2.57 -30.98 5.00
CA SER A 393 1.54 -31.76 5.71
C SER A 393 0.50 -30.82 6.34
N PRO A 394 -0.73 -31.30 6.60
CA PRO A 394 -1.70 -30.51 7.36
C PRO A 394 -1.09 -30.05 8.67
N LEU A 395 -1.34 -28.79 9.04
CA LEU A 395 -0.95 -28.22 10.32
C LEU A 395 -1.59 -29.03 11.45
N LEU A 396 -0.80 -29.40 12.46
CA LEU A 396 -1.30 -30.14 13.62
C LEU A 396 -2.01 -29.21 14.61
N ASP A 397 -1.50 -28.00 14.74
CA ASP A 397 -2.00 -26.94 15.61
C ASP A 397 -2.23 -25.66 14.80
N ASP A 398 -2.96 -24.72 15.37
CA ASP A 398 -3.11 -23.39 14.77
C ASP A 398 -1.75 -22.70 14.64
N LEU A 399 -1.51 -22.11 13.47
CA LEU A 399 -0.29 -21.36 13.17
C LEU A 399 -0.59 -19.87 13.16
N GLU A 400 0.01 -19.16 14.10
CA GLU A 400 -0.12 -17.71 14.23
C GLU A 400 1.13 -17.02 13.65
N LEU A 401 0.90 -16.11 12.70
CA LEU A 401 1.93 -15.38 11.99
C LEU A 401 1.80 -13.89 12.29
N PHE A 402 2.93 -13.24 12.52
CA PHE A 402 3.04 -11.79 12.61
C PHE A 402 4.40 -11.39 12.08
N GLY A 403 4.46 -10.63 10.98
CA GLY A 403 5.70 -10.23 10.35
C GLY A 403 5.83 -10.57 8.88
N PHE A 404 7.08 -10.67 8.42
CA PHE A 404 7.41 -10.97 7.03
C PHE A 404 7.81 -12.44 6.85
N PRO A 405 7.02 -13.25 6.15
CA PRO A 405 7.50 -14.50 5.59
C PRO A 405 8.64 -14.24 4.60
N SER A 406 9.58 -15.15 4.49
CA SER A 406 10.67 -15.05 3.51
C SER A 406 11.03 -16.40 2.94
N VAL A 407 11.64 -16.39 1.76
CA VAL A 407 12.20 -17.59 1.13
C VAL A 407 13.66 -17.37 0.78
N GLN A 408 14.47 -18.37 1.06
CA GLN A 408 15.84 -18.45 0.58
C GLN A 408 15.86 -19.51 -0.51
N LEU A 409 16.19 -19.14 -1.74
CA LEU A 409 16.15 -20.03 -2.90
C LEU A 409 17.51 -20.10 -3.57
N SER A 410 18.00 -21.32 -3.83
CA SER A 410 19.11 -21.54 -4.73
C SER A 410 18.55 -21.76 -6.13
N LEU A 411 18.76 -20.82 -7.06
CA LEU A 411 18.13 -20.84 -8.38
C LEU A 411 19.09 -20.49 -9.52
N SER A 412 18.70 -20.85 -10.74
CA SER A 412 19.38 -20.43 -11.98
C SER A 412 18.35 -20.11 -13.06
N SER A 413 18.64 -19.17 -13.95
CA SER A 413 17.77 -18.78 -15.07
C SER A 413 18.41 -19.12 -16.41
N ASN A 414 17.62 -19.50 -17.41
CA ASN A 414 18.11 -19.64 -18.79
C ASN A 414 18.15 -18.29 -19.56
N GLN A 415 17.73 -17.19 -18.94
CA GLN A 415 17.75 -15.83 -19.48
C GLN A 415 18.45 -14.84 -18.54
N PRO A 416 19.05 -13.76 -19.07
CA PRO A 416 19.68 -12.71 -18.26
C PRO A 416 18.69 -11.89 -17.42
N ASN A 417 17.44 -11.75 -17.87
CA ASN A 417 16.35 -11.11 -17.14
C ASN A 417 15.26 -12.13 -16.82
N ALA A 418 14.83 -12.17 -15.58
CA ALA A 418 13.78 -13.07 -15.13
C ALA A 418 12.99 -12.44 -13.98
N LEU A 419 11.68 -12.67 -13.99
CA LEU A 419 10.78 -12.32 -12.90
C LEU A 419 10.62 -13.56 -12.00
N LEU A 420 10.52 -13.33 -10.70
CA LEU A 420 10.10 -14.33 -9.74
C LEU A 420 8.94 -13.76 -8.90
N CYS A 421 7.80 -14.45 -8.91
CA CYS A 421 6.70 -14.21 -7.98
C CYS A 421 6.59 -15.43 -7.06
N VAL A 422 6.58 -15.20 -5.75
CA VAL A 422 6.43 -16.22 -4.72
C VAL A 422 5.20 -15.90 -3.89
N ARG A 423 4.30 -16.87 -3.77
CA ARG A 423 3.05 -16.76 -3.00
C ARG A 423 3.07 -17.78 -1.86
N LEU A 424 2.80 -17.31 -0.66
CA LEU A 424 2.42 -18.15 0.48
C LEU A 424 0.89 -18.23 0.49
N CYS A 425 0.37 -19.44 0.36
CA CYS A 425 -1.06 -19.71 0.40
C CYS A 425 -1.40 -20.65 1.56
N ALA A 426 -2.59 -20.46 2.14
CA ALA A 426 -3.20 -21.41 3.05
C ALA A 426 -4.23 -22.25 2.27
N ILE A 427 -4.06 -23.57 2.27
CA ILE A 427 -4.96 -24.50 1.62
C ILE A 427 -5.92 -25.07 2.65
N GLU A 428 -7.19 -24.74 2.53
CA GLU A 428 -8.22 -25.34 3.35
C GLU A 428 -8.47 -26.78 2.88
N THR A 429 -8.30 -27.76 3.76
CA THR A 429 -8.33 -29.18 3.37
C THR A 429 -9.70 -29.69 2.96
N GLU A 430 -10.78 -29.11 3.49
CA GLU A 430 -12.15 -29.58 3.20
C GLU A 430 -12.61 -29.14 1.81
N THR A 431 -12.35 -27.89 1.44
CA THR A 431 -12.79 -27.29 0.18
C THR A 431 -11.71 -27.33 -0.90
N CYS A 432 -10.46 -27.62 -0.52
CA CYS A 432 -9.25 -27.45 -1.32
C CYS A 432 -9.04 -26.01 -1.82
N ALA A 433 -9.71 -25.03 -1.22
CA ALA A 433 -9.56 -23.63 -1.58
C ALA A 433 -8.15 -23.13 -1.26
N SER A 434 -7.55 -22.36 -2.17
CA SER A 434 -6.21 -21.80 -2.00
C SER A 434 -6.31 -20.31 -1.70
N ILE A 435 -5.97 -19.93 -0.48
CA ILE A 435 -6.15 -18.57 0.03
C ILE A 435 -4.79 -17.88 0.09
N LEU A 436 -4.66 -16.72 -0.58
CA LEU A 436 -3.43 -15.93 -0.53
C LEU A 436 -3.20 -15.38 0.89
N VAL A 437 -2.02 -15.63 1.45
CA VAL A 437 -1.60 -15.14 2.77
C VAL A 437 -0.54 -14.04 2.63
N ALA A 438 0.49 -14.29 1.82
CA ALA A 438 1.54 -13.33 1.54
C ALA A 438 2.08 -13.50 0.12
N ARG A 439 2.70 -12.46 -0.44
CA ARG A 439 3.34 -12.51 -1.75
C ARG A 439 4.60 -11.66 -1.76
N GLY A 440 5.62 -12.13 -2.48
CA GLY A 440 6.82 -11.37 -2.79
C GLY A 440 7.09 -11.45 -4.29
N ILE A 441 7.61 -10.37 -4.84
CA ILE A 441 7.96 -10.26 -6.26
C ILE A 441 9.38 -9.73 -6.36
N LEU A 442 10.16 -10.27 -7.29
CA LEU A 442 11.53 -9.84 -7.54
C LEU A 442 11.85 -9.91 -9.02
N ASN A 443 12.32 -8.80 -9.58
CA ASN A 443 13.13 -8.80 -10.78
C ASN A 443 14.50 -9.37 -10.40
N LEU A 444 14.85 -10.55 -10.90
CA LEU A 444 16.05 -11.25 -10.49
C LEU A 444 17.35 -10.51 -10.84
N THR A 445 17.32 -9.47 -11.69
CA THR A 445 18.50 -8.60 -11.88
C THR A 445 18.77 -7.69 -10.68
N HIS A 446 17.77 -7.49 -9.82
CA HIS A 446 17.86 -6.67 -8.62
C HIS A 446 18.16 -7.49 -7.36
N PHE A 447 18.38 -8.81 -7.46
CA PHE A 447 18.51 -9.72 -6.31
C PHE A 447 19.55 -9.27 -5.26
N ASN A 448 20.59 -8.57 -5.71
CA ASN A 448 21.65 -8.05 -4.85
C ASN A 448 21.47 -6.55 -4.55
N SER A 449 20.97 -5.75 -5.50
CA SER A 449 20.84 -4.31 -5.34
C SER A 449 19.74 -3.71 -6.22
N HIS A 450 18.92 -2.86 -5.63
CA HIS A 450 17.99 -1.99 -6.36
C HIS A 450 18.69 -0.76 -6.98
N GLU A 451 19.86 -0.36 -6.50
CA GLU A 451 20.64 0.76 -7.04
C GLU A 451 21.48 0.35 -8.26
N HIS A 452 22.07 -0.85 -8.19
CA HIS A 452 22.99 -1.39 -9.19
C HIS A 452 22.54 -2.79 -9.64
N PRO A 453 21.45 -2.90 -10.42
CA PRO A 453 21.00 -4.20 -10.93
C PRO A 453 22.03 -4.78 -11.90
N GLU A 454 22.17 -6.10 -11.88
CA GLU A 454 23.08 -6.85 -12.73
C GLU A 454 22.33 -7.95 -13.48
N GLU A 455 22.64 -8.13 -14.77
CA GLU A 455 22.08 -9.25 -15.53
C GLU A 455 22.56 -10.60 -14.97
N LEU A 456 21.68 -11.59 -15.00
CA LEU A 456 22.06 -12.94 -14.62
C LEU A 456 22.93 -13.57 -15.71
N GLU A 457 24.08 -14.12 -15.33
CA GLU A 457 24.76 -15.12 -16.16
C GLU A 457 23.86 -16.35 -16.35
N ILE A 458 23.63 -16.73 -17.60
CA ILE A 458 22.76 -17.85 -17.98
C ILE A 458 23.24 -19.16 -17.31
N ASN A 459 22.30 -19.83 -16.64
CA ASN A 459 22.47 -21.08 -15.89
C ASN A 459 23.45 -21.04 -14.70
N LYS A 460 24.02 -19.87 -14.38
CA LYS A 460 24.75 -19.69 -13.11
C LYS A 460 23.76 -19.80 -11.96
N ILE A 461 24.21 -20.41 -10.87
CA ILE A 461 23.38 -20.59 -9.67
C ILE A 461 23.61 -19.42 -8.74
N TYR A 462 22.51 -18.80 -8.33
CA TYR A 462 22.44 -17.71 -7.36
C TYR A 462 21.69 -18.19 -6.13
N ASN A 463 22.07 -17.68 -4.96
CA ASN A 463 21.25 -17.80 -3.76
C ASN A 463 20.57 -16.46 -3.57
N ILE A 464 19.25 -16.46 -3.49
CA ILE A 464 18.45 -15.26 -3.31
C ILE A 464 17.67 -15.35 -2.01
N ASP A 465 17.52 -14.21 -1.35
CA ASP A 465 16.63 -14.02 -0.22
C ASP A 465 15.50 -13.10 -0.66
N LEU A 466 14.27 -13.61 -0.64
CA LEU A 466 13.07 -12.87 -1.03
C LEU A 466 12.12 -12.78 0.15
N THR A 467 11.90 -11.55 0.60
CA THR A 467 10.86 -11.22 1.59
C THR A 467 9.49 -11.18 0.90
N LEU A 468 8.48 -11.74 1.55
CA LEU A 468 7.07 -11.63 1.15
C LEU A 468 6.38 -10.57 2.02
N SER A 469 5.28 -10.01 1.53
CA SER A 469 4.47 -9.00 2.23
C SER A 469 4.17 -9.34 3.69
N GLY A 470 4.13 -8.32 4.55
CA GLY A 470 3.85 -8.43 5.97
C GLY A 470 2.46 -9.01 6.25
N VAL A 471 2.36 -9.86 7.27
CA VAL A 471 1.13 -10.55 7.66
C VAL A 471 0.85 -10.45 9.15
N CYS A 472 -0.43 -10.46 9.52
CA CYS A 472 -0.89 -10.88 10.83
C CYS A 472 -2.07 -11.83 10.62
N ALA A 473 -1.84 -13.12 10.80
CA ALA A 473 -2.84 -14.14 10.49
C ALA A 473 -2.81 -15.30 11.48
N ARG A 474 -3.96 -15.97 11.66
CA ARG A 474 -4.06 -17.27 12.31
C ARG A 474 -4.61 -18.27 11.30
N LEU A 475 -3.81 -19.28 10.98
CA LEU A 475 -4.17 -20.39 10.12
C LEU A 475 -4.59 -21.56 11.00
N SER A 476 -5.82 -22.06 10.81
CA SER A 476 -6.35 -23.13 11.65
C SER A 476 -5.61 -24.47 11.44
N ALA A 477 -5.55 -25.28 12.48
CA ALA A 477 -5.16 -26.69 12.39
C ALA A 477 -5.94 -27.39 11.25
N GLY A 478 -5.27 -28.30 10.57
CA GLY A 478 -5.78 -28.97 9.38
C GLY A 478 -5.46 -28.26 8.06
N TYR A 479 -5.25 -26.94 8.04
CA TYR A 479 -4.83 -26.24 6.82
C TYR A 479 -3.46 -26.75 6.35
N ARG A 480 -3.15 -26.64 5.05
CA ARG A 480 -1.78 -26.84 4.53
C ARG A 480 -1.19 -25.50 4.15
N LEU A 481 0.12 -25.38 4.31
CA LEU A 481 0.90 -24.31 3.72
C LEU A 481 1.26 -24.69 2.29
N ARG A 482 1.10 -23.76 1.36
CA ARG A 482 1.60 -23.87 -0.01
C ARG A 482 2.55 -22.72 -0.29
N LEU A 483 3.72 -23.05 -0.81
CA LEU A 483 4.60 -22.10 -1.47
C LEU A 483 4.46 -22.28 -2.98
N ALA A 484 3.91 -21.28 -3.67
CA ALA A 484 3.76 -21.29 -5.12
C ALA A 484 4.76 -20.31 -5.76
N VAL A 485 5.52 -20.77 -6.75
CA VAL A 485 6.54 -19.99 -7.45
C VAL A 485 6.16 -19.86 -8.93
N SER A 486 6.21 -18.63 -9.46
CA SER A 486 5.86 -18.28 -10.84
C SER A 486 6.94 -17.40 -11.48
N THR A 487 7.11 -17.47 -12.81
CA THR A 487 8.01 -16.58 -13.58
C THR A 487 7.28 -15.53 -14.41
N ALA A 488 5.96 -15.43 -14.25
CA ALA A 488 5.09 -14.40 -14.80
C ALA A 488 3.98 -14.11 -13.77
N TYR A 489 3.50 -12.86 -13.67
CA TYR A 489 2.44 -12.48 -12.73
C TYR A 489 1.63 -11.26 -13.21
N TRP A 490 1.02 -11.38 -14.39
CA TRP A 490 0.21 -10.36 -15.05
C TRP A 490 -1.30 -10.51 -14.70
N PRO A 491 -2.05 -9.40 -14.52
CA PRO A 491 -1.69 -8.00 -14.69
C PRO A 491 -1.24 -7.32 -13.38
N PHE A 492 -0.67 -8.07 -12.44
CA PHE A 492 -0.22 -7.48 -11.18
C PHE A 492 1.09 -6.68 -11.37
N VAL A 493 2.05 -7.24 -12.10
CA VAL A 493 3.29 -6.56 -12.52
C VAL A 493 3.55 -6.74 -14.02
N TRP A 494 4.25 -5.79 -14.63
CA TRP A 494 4.72 -5.90 -16.01
C TRP A 494 5.67 -7.10 -16.18
N PRO A 495 5.59 -7.84 -17.29
CA PRO A 495 6.42 -9.02 -17.51
C PRO A 495 7.88 -8.68 -17.79
N SER A 496 8.78 -9.64 -17.53
CA SER A 496 10.16 -9.62 -18.03
C SER A 496 10.17 -9.55 -19.56
N PRO A 497 11.16 -8.91 -20.21
CA PRO A 497 11.22 -8.80 -21.69
C PRO A 497 11.27 -10.14 -22.42
N GLN A 498 11.59 -11.24 -21.72
CA GLN A 498 11.65 -12.59 -22.26
C GLN A 498 11.05 -13.61 -21.28
N SER A 499 10.46 -14.67 -21.81
CA SER A 499 10.00 -15.82 -21.01
C SER A 499 11.22 -16.59 -20.48
N ALA A 500 11.42 -16.51 -19.17
CA ALA A 500 12.51 -17.19 -18.49
C ALA A 500 12.05 -18.51 -17.87
N THR A 501 12.83 -19.56 -18.11
CA THR A 501 12.77 -20.80 -17.34
C THR A 501 13.70 -20.66 -16.14
N VAL A 502 13.12 -20.65 -14.95
CA VAL A 502 13.86 -20.63 -13.68
C VAL A 502 13.91 -22.05 -13.12
N THR A 503 15.09 -22.46 -12.66
CA THR A 503 15.33 -23.76 -12.03
C THR A 503 15.69 -23.56 -10.58
N ILE A 504 14.93 -24.16 -9.67
CA ILE A 504 15.19 -24.19 -8.23
C ILE A 504 15.98 -25.47 -7.90
N HIS A 505 17.08 -25.31 -7.17
CA HIS A 505 17.94 -26.41 -6.72
C HIS A 505 17.58 -26.78 -5.28
N LEU A 506 17.13 -28.03 -5.08
CA LEU A 506 16.52 -28.49 -3.83
C LEU A 506 17.51 -29.24 -2.94
N ASN A 507 18.39 -30.06 -3.53
CA ASN A 507 19.33 -30.92 -2.81
C ASN A 507 20.76 -30.35 -2.87
N ARG A 508 21.03 -29.28 -2.12
CA ARG A 508 22.34 -28.60 -2.06
C ARG A 508 22.83 -28.51 -0.62
N SER A 509 24.12 -28.20 -0.43
CA SER A 509 24.70 -27.91 0.89
C SER A 509 24.02 -26.73 1.60
N SER A 510 23.42 -25.82 0.83
CA SER A 510 22.55 -24.74 1.30
C SER A 510 21.13 -25.01 0.77
N PRO A 511 20.23 -25.60 1.58
CA PRO A 511 18.89 -25.98 1.11
C PRO A 511 18.00 -24.75 0.91
N SER A 512 17.12 -24.81 -0.10
CA SER A 512 16.08 -23.81 -0.28
C SER A 512 15.03 -23.93 0.84
N VAL A 513 14.66 -22.82 1.47
CA VAL A 513 13.86 -22.81 2.71
C VAL A 513 12.84 -21.67 2.72
N LEU A 514 11.63 -21.97 3.18
CA LEU A 514 10.61 -21.02 3.58
C LEU A 514 10.77 -20.75 5.08
N ILE A 515 10.81 -19.48 5.46
CA ILE A 515 10.92 -19.01 6.84
C ILE A 515 9.66 -18.23 7.17
N LEU A 516 8.94 -18.66 8.21
CA LEU A 516 7.70 -18.03 8.67
C LEU A 516 7.92 -17.33 10.02
N PRO A 517 7.36 -16.10 10.19
CA PRO A 517 7.48 -15.33 11.40
C PRO A 517 6.38 -15.75 12.39
N ARG A 518 6.72 -16.64 13.31
CA ARG A 518 5.77 -17.16 14.28
C ARG A 518 5.49 -16.09 15.33
N LEU A 519 4.21 -15.81 15.56
CA LEU A 519 3.78 -14.96 16.66
C LEU A 519 3.87 -15.75 17.97
N ALA A 520 5.00 -15.63 18.68
CA ALA A 520 5.25 -16.35 19.93
C ALA A 520 4.56 -15.73 21.15
N HIS A 521 4.41 -14.40 21.15
CA HIS A 521 3.88 -13.63 22.28
C HIS A 521 2.80 -12.66 21.80
N LYS A 522 1.70 -12.61 22.54
CA LYS A 522 0.64 -11.60 22.40
C LYS A 522 0.35 -10.99 23.74
N CYS A 523 -0.05 -9.73 23.75
CA CYS A 523 -0.62 -9.12 24.93
C CYS A 523 -1.88 -9.87 25.39
N SER A 524 -2.10 -9.94 26.70
CA SER A 524 -3.36 -10.45 27.25
C SER A 524 -4.52 -9.47 27.06
N SER A 525 -4.23 -8.17 26.96
CA SER A 525 -5.21 -7.14 26.62
C SER A 525 -5.51 -7.13 25.13
N LYS A 526 -6.70 -6.68 24.77
CA LYS A 526 -7.11 -6.46 23.38
C LYS A 526 -7.49 -4.99 23.18
N PRO A 527 -7.28 -4.44 21.98
CA PRO A 527 -7.82 -3.13 21.64
C PRO A 527 -9.34 -3.14 21.77
N ASP A 528 -9.89 -2.08 22.37
CA ASP A 528 -11.33 -1.85 22.47
C ASP A 528 -11.65 -0.56 21.72
N PHE A 529 -12.01 -0.69 20.45
CA PHE A 529 -12.33 0.45 19.60
C PHE A 529 -13.83 0.71 19.60
N ASP A 530 -14.20 1.97 19.81
CA ASP A 530 -15.58 2.43 19.64
C ASP A 530 -16.05 2.26 18.18
N LEU A 531 -17.37 2.30 18.00
CA LEU A 531 -17.95 2.42 16.66
C LEU A 531 -17.58 3.78 16.03
N PRO A 532 -17.49 3.86 14.69
CA PRO A 532 -17.24 5.12 14.00
C PRO A 532 -18.18 6.26 14.42
N GLU A 533 -17.60 7.37 14.88
CA GLU A 533 -18.29 8.64 15.06
C GLU A 533 -17.69 9.65 14.08
N ILE A 534 -18.56 10.37 13.35
CA ILE A 534 -18.15 11.39 12.38
C ILE A 534 -18.97 12.66 12.57
N ALA A 535 -18.41 13.81 12.20
CA ALA A 535 -19.20 15.04 12.15
C ALA A 535 -20.20 14.99 10.98
N PRO A 536 -21.32 15.73 11.04
CA PRO A 536 -22.21 15.89 9.90
C PRO A 536 -21.46 16.47 8.68
N GLY A 537 -21.43 15.70 7.60
CA GLY A 537 -20.77 16.06 6.35
C GLY A 537 -21.59 17.02 5.48
N LEU A 538 -20.95 17.53 4.43
CA LEU A 538 -21.65 18.19 3.34
C LEU A 538 -22.53 17.17 2.61
N LYS A 539 -23.66 17.63 2.05
CA LYS A 539 -24.57 16.78 1.29
C LYS A 539 -24.24 16.86 -0.19
N GLU A 540 -24.00 15.72 -0.81
CA GLU A 540 -24.05 15.55 -2.26
C GLU A 540 -25.41 15.04 -2.70
N ILE A 541 -25.72 15.21 -3.98
CA ILE A 541 -26.90 14.62 -4.60
C ILE A 541 -26.43 13.68 -5.70
N THR A 542 -26.66 12.38 -5.51
CA THR A 542 -26.48 11.38 -6.55
C THR A 542 -27.58 11.54 -7.60
N ILE A 543 -27.20 11.97 -8.80
CA ILE A 543 -28.06 12.07 -9.98
C ILE A 543 -28.15 10.72 -10.68
N ARG A 544 -27.05 9.96 -10.68
CA ARG A 544 -26.92 8.64 -11.27
C ARG A 544 -25.97 7.79 -10.42
N ASP A 545 -26.38 6.57 -10.11
CA ASP A 545 -25.58 5.65 -9.30
C ASP A 545 -24.31 5.20 -10.03
N ASP A 546 -23.30 4.85 -9.23
CA ASP A 546 -22.06 4.25 -9.71
C ASP A 546 -22.26 2.79 -10.13
N SER A 547 -21.43 2.31 -11.06
CA SER A 547 -21.38 0.91 -11.43
C SER A 547 -19.97 0.50 -11.85
N ILE A 548 -19.66 -0.78 -11.66
CA ILE A 548 -18.37 -1.34 -12.04
C ILE A 548 -18.56 -2.74 -12.60
N SER A 549 -17.82 -3.06 -13.65
CA SER A 549 -17.73 -4.41 -14.20
C SER A 549 -16.28 -4.79 -14.43
N SER A 550 -15.96 -6.05 -14.21
CA SER A 550 -14.64 -6.63 -14.43
C SER A 550 -14.84 -7.96 -15.15
N ILE A 551 -14.34 -8.05 -16.39
CA ILE A 551 -14.55 -9.19 -17.28
C ILE A 551 -13.19 -9.69 -17.75
N ARG A 552 -12.97 -10.99 -17.65
CA ARG A 552 -11.79 -11.67 -18.18
C ARG A 552 -12.18 -12.56 -19.33
N THR A 553 -11.45 -12.49 -20.43
CA THR A 553 -11.63 -13.33 -21.62
C THR A 553 -10.30 -13.96 -22.02
N PHE A 554 -10.36 -15.15 -22.62
CA PHE A 554 -9.23 -15.78 -23.28
C PHE A 554 -9.63 -16.14 -24.70
N ASP A 555 -8.94 -15.56 -25.69
CA ASP A 555 -9.07 -15.92 -27.09
C ASP A 555 -8.19 -17.14 -27.37
N GLU A 556 -8.79 -18.31 -27.56
CA GLU A 556 -8.07 -19.56 -27.78
C GLU A 556 -7.35 -19.62 -29.13
N ILE A 557 -7.78 -18.85 -30.13
CA ILE A 557 -7.19 -18.87 -31.48
C ILE A 557 -5.93 -18.02 -31.50
N ASN A 558 -5.98 -16.84 -30.86
CA ASN A 558 -4.87 -15.89 -30.81
C ASN A 558 -4.03 -16.01 -29.52
N GLU A 559 -4.47 -16.84 -28.57
CA GLU A 559 -3.84 -17.09 -27.27
C GLU A 559 -3.67 -15.80 -26.44
N ILE A 560 -4.69 -14.93 -26.50
CA ILE A 560 -4.70 -13.62 -25.85
C ILE A 560 -5.58 -13.65 -24.61
N SER A 561 -5.02 -13.26 -23.46
CA SER A 561 -5.77 -13.00 -22.24
C SER A 561 -6.07 -11.51 -22.12
N THR A 562 -7.34 -11.16 -21.88
CA THR A 562 -7.78 -9.78 -21.68
C THR A 562 -8.50 -9.64 -20.35
N LEU A 563 -8.17 -8.60 -19.58
CA LEU A 563 -8.95 -8.10 -18.46
C LEU A 563 -9.50 -6.72 -18.84
N LYS A 564 -10.82 -6.59 -18.89
CA LYS A 564 -11.51 -5.31 -19.09
C LYS A 564 -12.22 -4.92 -17.80
N ILE A 565 -11.90 -3.72 -17.30
CA ILE A 565 -12.57 -3.09 -16.17
C ILE A 565 -13.27 -1.84 -16.69
N THR A 566 -14.59 -1.81 -16.60
CA THR A 566 -15.40 -0.62 -16.91
C THR A 566 -15.92 -0.05 -15.60
N LYS A 567 -15.58 1.20 -15.31
CA LYS A 567 -16.07 1.94 -14.14
C LYS A 567 -16.90 3.11 -14.60
N ASP A 568 -18.04 3.29 -13.96
CA ASP A 568 -18.88 4.46 -14.07
C ASP A 568 -19.03 5.01 -12.66
N ASN A 569 -18.42 6.15 -12.37
CA ASN A 569 -18.43 6.76 -11.04
C ASN A 569 -19.78 7.45 -10.73
N GLY A 570 -20.77 7.28 -11.61
CA GLY A 570 -22.07 7.90 -11.48
C GLY A 570 -22.05 9.36 -11.91
N CYS A 571 -23.07 10.08 -11.45
CA CYS A 571 -23.20 11.51 -11.67
C CYS A 571 -23.56 12.16 -10.33
N ILE A 572 -22.69 13.04 -9.84
CA ILE A 572 -22.80 13.62 -8.50
C ILE A 572 -22.88 15.14 -8.62
N LEU A 573 -23.87 15.74 -7.95
CA LEU A 573 -23.91 17.19 -7.72
C LEU A 573 -23.25 17.50 -6.38
N TYR A 574 -22.10 18.16 -6.44
CA TYR A 574 -21.32 18.59 -5.28
C TYR A 574 -21.95 19.80 -4.56
N PRO A 575 -21.60 20.02 -3.28
CA PRO A 575 -22.11 21.13 -2.47
C PRO A 575 -21.86 22.53 -3.05
N ASP A 576 -20.80 22.68 -3.86
CA ASP A 576 -20.44 23.92 -4.55
C ASP A 576 -21.33 24.21 -5.79
N GLY A 577 -22.22 23.27 -6.13
CA GLY A 577 -23.11 23.36 -7.28
C GLY A 577 -22.47 22.94 -8.60
N HIS A 578 -21.40 22.14 -8.60
CA HIS A 578 -20.89 21.51 -9.81
C HIS A 578 -21.38 20.07 -9.94
N LEU A 579 -21.77 19.70 -11.14
CA LEU A 579 -22.10 18.33 -11.50
C LEU A 579 -20.85 17.66 -12.06
N PHE A 580 -20.48 16.51 -11.50
CA PHE A 580 -19.38 15.68 -11.91
C PHE A 580 -19.88 14.34 -12.42
N ASP A 581 -19.43 13.94 -13.62
CA ASP A 581 -19.73 12.64 -14.23
C ASP A 581 -18.43 12.09 -14.83
N GLU A 582 -18.06 10.87 -14.42
CA GLU A 582 -16.85 10.22 -14.90
C GLU A 582 -17.11 8.76 -15.24
N THR A 583 -16.57 8.35 -16.39
CA THR A 583 -16.51 6.95 -16.83
C THR A 583 -15.08 6.60 -17.21
N SER A 584 -14.70 5.34 -16.99
CA SER A 584 -13.40 4.81 -17.40
C SER A 584 -13.50 3.37 -17.90
N ASP A 585 -12.69 3.08 -18.91
CA ASP A 585 -12.44 1.74 -19.44
C ASP A 585 -10.94 1.46 -19.36
N SER A 586 -10.56 0.45 -18.57
CA SER A 586 -9.19 -0.04 -18.45
C SER A 586 -9.10 -1.44 -19.06
N VAL A 587 -8.23 -1.64 -20.04
CA VAL A 587 -8.03 -2.91 -20.75
C VAL A 587 -6.57 -3.35 -20.60
N TYR A 588 -6.37 -4.51 -20.00
CA TYR A 588 -5.07 -5.17 -19.85
C TYR A 588 -5.05 -6.39 -20.76
N GLU A 589 -4.02 -6.53 -21.58
CA GLU A 589 -3.94 -7.61 -22.55
C GLU A 589 -2.52 -8.18 -22.63
N ILE A 590 -2.42 -9.49 -22.81
CA ILE A 590 -1.15 -10.19 -23.05
C ILE A 590 -1.38 -11.48 -23.85
N ASN A 591 -0.48 -11.80 -24.78
CA ASN A 591 -0.40 -13.13 -25.41
C ASN A 591 0.32 -14.10 -24.46
N GLU A 592 -0.19 -15.33 -24.37
CA GLU A 592 0.26 -16.36 -23.43
C GLU A 592 1.77 -16.67 -23.49
N TYR A 593 2.39 -16.54 -24.67
CA TYR A 593 3.79 -16.87 -24.90
C TYR A 593 4.67 -15.65 -25.22
N GLY A 594 4.05 -14.49 -25.47
CA GLY A 594 4.71 -13.26 -25.91
C GLY A 594 4.72 -12.18 -24.85
N PRO A 595 5.70 -12.11 -23.92
CA PRO A 595 5.74 -11.10 -22.86
C PRO A 595 5.75 -9.66 -23.41
N GLN A 596 6.36 -9.43 -24.58
CA GLN A 596 6.43 -8.11 -25.22
C GLN A 596 5.10 -7.62 -25.80
N THR A 597 4.06 -8.46 -25.79
CA THR A 597 2.71 -8.10 -26.24
C THR A 597 1.88 -7.45 -25.13
N ALA A 598 2.38 -7.45 -23.89
CA ALA A 598 1.70 -6.84 -22.75
C ALA A 598 1.35 -5.40 -23.06
N ARG A 599 0.08 -5.04 -22.87
CA ARG A 599 -0.41 -3.68 -23.07
C ARG A 599 -1.49 -3.33 -22.08
N VAL A 600 -1.49 -2.07 -21.67
CA VAL A 600 -2.55 -1.44 -20.88
C VAL A 600 -3.08 -0.26 -21.66
N GLN A 601 -4.40 -0.22 -21.87
CA GLN A 601 -5.08 0.92 -22.46
C GLN A 601 -6.13 1.42 -21.47
N ILE A 602 -6.05 2.70 -21.11
CA ILE A 602 -7.01 3.35 -20.22
C ILE A 602 -7.63 4.52 -20.97
N GLN A 603 -8.95 4.53 -21.05
CA GLN A 603 -9.73 5.64 -21.56
C GLN A 603 -10.60 6.17 -20.42
N ARG A 604 -10.48 7.47 -20.13
CA ARG A 604 -11.33 8.16 -19.15
C ARG A 604 -12.09 9.29 -19.83
N ASN A 605 -13.36 9.46 -19.47
CA ASN A 605 -14.18 10.59 -19.86
C ASN A 605 -14.72 11.23 -18.60
N ALA A 606 -14.29 12.46 -18.32
CA ALA A 606 -14.77 13.25 -17.19
C ALA A 606 -15.47 14.51 -17.67
N LYS A 607 -16.55 14.90 -17.00
CA LYS A 607 -17.32 16.11 -17.26
C LYS A 607 -17.58 16.84 -15.94
N THR A 608 -17.16 18.09 -15.87
CA THR A 608 -17.51 19.00 -14.77
C THR A 608 -18.35 20.15 -15.33
N ILE A 609 -19.59 20.29 -14.87
CA ILE A 609 -20.54 21.29 -15.38
C ILE A 609 -20.99 22.19 -14.22
N PRO A 610 -20.81 23.53 -14.32
CA PRO A 610 -21.41 24.45 -13.35
C PRO A 610 -22.94 24.37 -13.45
N TYR A 611 -23.61 23.97 -12.37
CA TYR A 611 -25.07 23.75 -12.36
C TYR A 611 -25.86 25.03 -12.68
N ARG A 612 -25.28 26.23 -12.46
CA ARG A 612 -25.87 27.52 -12.87
C ARG A 612 -26.12 27.64 -14.38
N THR A 613 -25.48 26.82 -15.20
CA THR A 613 -25.61 26.84 -16.66
C THR A 613 -26.81 26.02 -17.16
N ILE A 614 -27.32 25.07 -16.37
CA ILE A 614 -28.36 24.12 -16.80
C ILE A 614 -29.78 24.70 -16.63
N CYS A 615 -29.98 25.69 -15.75
CA CYS A 615 -31.28 26.36 -15.58
C CYS A 615 -31.58 27.48 -16.60
N ARG A 616 -30.81 27.60 -17.70
CA ARG A 616 -31.03 28.62 -18.74
C ARG A 616 -31.03 28.09 -20.18
N SER A 617 -31.13 26.78 -20.40
CA SER A 617 -31.33 26.19 -21.73
C SER A 617 -32.76 25.72 -21.94
#